data_AF-A0A7X9H686-F1
#
_entry.id   AF-A0A7X9H686-F1
#
_cell.length_a   1.000
_cell.length_b   1.000
_cell.length_c   1.000
_cell.angle_alpha   90.00
_cell.angle_beta   90.00
_cell.angle_gamma   90.00
#
_symmetry.space_group_name_H-M   'P 1'
#
loop_
_entity.id
_entity.type
_entity.pdbx_description
1 polymer ?
#
loop_
_entity_poly.entity_id
_entity_poly.type
_entity_poly.pdbx_seq_one_letter_code
_entity_poly.pdbx_strand_id
1 'polypeptide(L)' 'MPIINPGSTLILSTHLIGDVEMLFDRVIFMDEGYIRLDRSVEDLRANEGKSVDEY' A
#
# COMPACT_ATOMS: atom_id res chain seq x y z
N MET A 1 -1.19 8.56 22.00
CA MET A 1 -0.36 7.80 21.04
C MET A 1 -1.04 6.45 20.87
N PRO A 2 -1.44 6.04 19.67
CA PRO A 2 -1.97 4.68 19.49
C PRO A 2 -0.89 3.69 19.89
N ILE A 3 -1.23 2.79 20.82
CA ILE A 3 -0.35 1.72 21.28
C ILE A 3 -0.42 0.64 20.20
N ILE A 4 0.42 0.73 19.17
CA ILE A 4 0.57 -0.38 18.22
C ILE A 4 1.34 -1.47 18.97
N ASN A 5 0.63 -2.52 19.36
CA ASN A 5 1.26 -3.67 20.02
C ASN A 5 2.20 -4.36 19.02
N PRO A 6 3.48 -4.60 19.36
CA PRO A 6 4.39 -5.36 18.50
C PRO A 6 3.75 -6.65 17.97
N GLY A 7 3.81 -6.86 16.66
CA GLY A 7 3.20 -8.00 15.99
C GLY A 7 1.72 -7.84 15.60
N SER A 8 1.11 -6.68 15.82
CA SER A 8 -0.25 -6.38 15.31
C SER A 8 -0.22 -5.99 13.84
N THR A 9 -1.26 -6.36 13.10
CA THR A 9 -1.46 -5.92 11.71
C THR A 9 -2.34 -4.67 11.66
N LEU A 10 -1.86 -3.62 11.00
CA LEU A 10 -2.65 -2.44 10.68
C LEU A 10 -3.21 -2.57 9.26
N ILE A 11 -4.52 -2.41 9.11
CA ILE A 11 -5.18 -2.29 7.80
C ILE A 11 -5.66 -0.85 7.66
N LEU A 12 -5.17 -0.15 6.64
CA LEU A 12 -5.57 1.21 6.29
C LEU A 12 -6.18 1.22 4.89
N SER A 13 -7.34 1.87 4.74
CA SER A 13 -7.93 2.17 3.43
C SER A 13 -7.81 3.67 3.19
N THR A 14 -7.20 4.04 2.07
CA THR A 14 -7.04 5.44 1.64
C THR A 14 -7.05 5.51 0.12
N HIS A 15 -7.27 6.72 -0.40
CA HIS A 15 -7.11 7.07 -1.81
C HIS A 15 -5.80 7.81 -2.08
N LEU A 16 -4.99 8.08 -1.05
CA LEU A 16 -3.70 8.76 -1.16
C LEU A 16 -2.60 7.70 -1.28
N ILE A 17 -2.20 7.39 -2.51
CA ILE A 17 -1.34 6.25 -2.86
C ILE A 17 0.14 6.59 -2.59
N GLY A 18 0.61 7.78 -3.02
CA GLY A 18 2.00 8.20 -2.80
C GLY A 18 2.46 8.25 -1.33
N ASP A 19 1.57 8.60 -0.40
CA ASP A 19 1.92 8.68 1.04
C ASP A 19 1.97 7.31 1.73
N VAL A 20 1.33 6.27 1.16
CA VAL A 20 1.20 4.97 1.81
C VAL A 20 2.30 3.98 1.44
N GLU A 21 2.89 4.09 0.25
CA GLU A 21 4.01 3.24 -0.17
C GLU A 21 5.24 3.32 0.75
N MET A 22 5.40 4.43 1.48
CA MET A 22 6.52 4.59 2.40
C MET A 22 6.32 3.88 3.75
N LEU A 23 5.07 3.60 4.13
CA LEU A 23 4.71 3.17 5.49
C LEU A 23 4.26 1.71 5.61
N PHE A 24 3.87 1.05 4.51
CA PHE A 24 3.33 -0.32 4.53
C PHE A 24 4.27 -1.35 3.91
N ASP A 25 4.11 -2.61 4.30
CA ASP A 25 4.84 -3.74 3.72
C ASP A 25 4.16 -4.31 2.46
N ARG A 26 2.83 -4.12 2.32
CA ARG A 26 1.98 -4.66 1.25
C ARG A 26 0.86 -3.69 0.92
N VAL A 27 0.53 -3.58 -0.37
CA VAL A 27 -0.56 -2.73 -0.88
C VAL A 27 -1.53 -3.56 -1.72
N ILE A 28 -2.82 -3.30 -1.53
CA ILE A 28 -3.91 -3.91 -2.29
C ILE A 28 -4.72 -2.78 -2.91
N PHE A 29 -4.78 -2.73 -4.24
CA PHE A 29 -5.62 -1.77 -4.97
C PHE A 29 -6.94 -2.42 -5.32
N MET A 30 -8.02 -1.71 -5.00
CA MET A 30 -9.37 -2.11 -5.33
C MET A 30 -9.98 -1.08 -6.25
N ASP A 31 -10.61 -1.53 -7.32
CA ASP A 31 -11.32 -0.71 -8.28
C ASP A 31 -12.55 -1.45 -8.80
N GLU A 32 -13.68 -0.75 -8.88
CA GLU A 32 -14.99 -1.30 -9.27
C GLU A 32 -15.39 -2.62 -8.57
N GLY A 33 -14.95 -2.81 -7.32
CA GLY A 33 -15.22 -4.03 -6.55
C GLY A 33 -14.28 -5.21 -6.83
N TYR A 34 -13.21 -4.99 -7.61
CA TYR A 34 -12.19 -5.99 -7.93
C TYR A 34 -10.82 -5.58 -7.38
N ILE A 35 -10.04 -6.57 -6.94
CA ILE A 35 -8.63 -6.35 -6.61
C ILE A 35 -7.85 -6.27 -7.93
N ARG A 36 -7.27 -5.11 -8.22
CA ARG A 36 -6.48 -4.86 -9.43
C ARG A 36 -5.00 -5.15 -9.23
N LEU A 37 -4.50 -4.89 -8.03
CA LEU A 37 -3.10 -5.08 -7.68
C LEU A 37 -3.01 -5.57 -6.24
N ASP A 38 -2.12 -6.55 -6.04
CA ASP A 38 -1.80 -7.09 -4.73
C ASP A 38 -0.30 -7.42 -4.74
N ARG A 39 0.51 -6.53 -4.18
CA ARG A 39 1.99 -6.63 -4.22
C ARG A 39 2.62 -6.15 -2.92
N SER A 40 3.84 -6.62 -2.68
CA SER A 40 4.69 -6.03 -1.65
C SER A 40 5.18 -4.65 -2.10
N VAL A 41 5.44 -3.77 -1.14
CA VAL A 41 6.02 -2.44 -1.44
C VAL A 41 7.43 -2.56 -2.03
N GLU A 42 8.19 -3.59 -1.66
CA GLU A 42 9.50 -3.87 -2.26
C GLU A 42 9.39 -4.15 -3.77
N ASP A 43 8.38 -4.95 -4.16
CA ASP A 43 8.13 -5.23 -5.58
C ASP A 43 7.69 -3.98 -6.34
N LEU A 44 6.93 -3.08 -5.70
CA LEU A 44 6.56 -1.80 -6.31
C LEU A 44 7.80 -0.94 -6.54
N ARG A 45 8.65 -0.76 -5.51
CA ARG A 45 9.91 0.01 -5.61
C ARG A 45 10.88 -0.52 -6.65
N ALA A 46 10.97 -1.85 -6.80
CA ALA A 46 11.85 -2.48 -7.78
C ALA A 46 11.36 -2.31 -9.23
N ASN A 47 10.05 -2.21 -9.44
CA ASN A 47 9.45 -2.09 -10.76
C ASN A 47 9.09 -0.65 -11.15
N GLU A 48 9.05 0.27 -10.19
CA GLU A 48 8.61 1.64 -10.40
C GLU A 48 9.72 2.67 -10.22
N GLY A 49 10.23 3.15 -11.36
CA GLY A 49 10.78 4.51 -11.48
C GLY A 49 9.70 5.57 -11.77
N LYS A 50 8.42 5.24 -11.57
CA LYS A 50 7.24 6.07 -11.78
C LYS A 50 6.20 5.71 -10.72
N SER A 51 5.86 6.65 -9.83
CA SER A 51 4.89 6.50 -8.73
C SER A 51 3.60 5.77 -9.15
N VAL A 52 3.06 4.90 -8.27
CA VAL A 52 1.74 4.26 -8.47
C VAL A 52 0.60 5.29 -8.49
N ASP A 53 0.88 6.58 -8.22
CA ASP A 53 -0.03 7.71 -8.45
C ASP A 53 -0.57 7.80 -9.90
N GLU A 54 0.05 7.11 -10.87
CA GLU A 54 -0.43 7.06 -12.26
C GLU A 54 -1.44 5.92 -12.56
N TYR A 55 -1.78 5.06 -11.58
CA TYR A 55 -2.74 3.95 -11.73
C TYR A 55 -4.15 4.22 -11.22
#